data_AF-A0A3C1PIV4-F1
#
_entry.id   AF-A0A3C1PIV4-F1
#
_cell.length_a   1.000
_cell.length_b   1.000
_cell.length_c   1.000
_cell.angle_alpha   90.00
_cell.angle_beta   90.00
_cell.angle_gamma   90.00
#
_symmetry.space_group_name_H-M   'P 1'
#
loop_
_entity.id
_entity.type
_entity.pdbx_description
1 polymer ?
#
loop_
_entity_poly.entity_id
_entity_poly.type
_entity_poly.pdbx_seq_one_letter_code
_entity_poly.pdbx_strand_id
1 'polypeptide(L)'
;TNANEVREILRTAAGVVVVDSPNEYHYPMPLTANERDEVFVGRIRNDLSLPGAVNMWVVADNLRKGAATNAVQIAEYLISNKLI
;
A
#
# COMPACT_ATOMS: atom_id res chain seq x y z
N THR A 1 -1.43 -12.26 -14.50
CA THR A 1 -1.28 -10.89 -14.01
C THR A 1 0.17 -10.48 -14.12
N ASN A 2 0.46 -9.27 -14.61
CA ASN A 2 1.82 -8.74 -14.70
C ASN A 2 1.99 -7.49 -13.82
N ALA A 3 3.22 -7.06 -13.59
CA ALA A 3 3.55 -5.93 -12.71
C ALA A 3 2.85 -4.61 -13.08
N ASN A 4 2.57 -4.36 -14.37
CA ASN A 4 1.87 -3.14 -14.79
C ASN A 4 0.40 -3.20 -14.40
N GLU A 5 -0.25 -4.35 -14.61
CA GLU A 5 -1.62 -4.58 -14.17
C GLU A 5 -1.75 -4.45 -12.64
N VAL A 6 -0.81 -5.03 -11.88
CA VAL A 6 -0.76 -4.87 -10.42
C VAL A 6 -0.61 -3.40 -10.02
N ARG A 7 0.25 -2.64 -10.71
CA ARG A 7 0.46 -1.22 -10.43
C ARG A 7 -0.83 -0.42 -10.62
N GLU A 8 -1.58 -0.67 -11.69
CA GLU A 8 -2.84 0.05 -11.93
C GLU A 8 -3.93 -0.32 -10.92
N ILE A 9 -4.03 -1.60 -10.53
CA ILE A 9 -4.95 -2.01 -9.46
C ILE A 9 -4.61 -1.28 -8.16
N LEU A 10 -3.33 -1.25 -7.77
CA LEU A 10 -2.88 -0.59 -6.55
C LEU A 10 -3.11 0.93 -6.57
N ARG A 11 -3.01 1.60 -7.73
CA ARG A 11 -3.33 3.03 -7.86
C ARG A 11 -4.79 3.35 -7.54
N THR A 12 -5.69 2.39 -7.73
CA THR A 12 -7.13 2.55 -7.49
C THR A 12 -7.59 2.07 -6.12
N ALA A 13 -6.71 1.37 -5.38
CA ALA A 13 -7.04 0.83 -4.08
C ALA A 13 -7.11 1.94 -3.02
N ALA A 14 -8.23 2.01 -2.29
CA ALA A 14 -8.42 3.01 -1.24
C ALA A 14 -7.34 2.90 -0.15
N GLY A 15 -6.73 4.03 0.20
CA GLY A 15 -5.66 4.10 1.22
C GLY A 15 -4.30 3.58 0.76
N VAL A 16 -4.13 3.22 -0.51
CA VAL A 16 -2.85 2.84 -1.11
C VAL A 16 -2.30 3.98 -1.95
N VAL A 17 -1.01 4.27 -1.79
CA VAL A 17 -0.29 5.26 -2.61
C VAL A 17 0.86 4.57 -3.32
N VAL A 18 0.84 4.60 -4.65
CA VAL A 18 1.92 4.05 -5.47
C VAL A 18 3.04 5.08 -5.63
N VAL A 19 4.21 4.78 -5.09
CA VAL A 19 5.45 5.56 -5.24
C VAL A 19 6.46 4.68 -5.97
N ASP A 20 6.51 4.75 -7.30
CA ASP A 20 7.24 3.77 -8.10
C ASP A 20 7.94 4.38 -9.32
N SER A 21 8.85 5.32 -9.05
CA SER A 21 9.79 5.88 -10.05
C SER A 21 11.24 5.66 -9.59
N PRO A 22 11.73 4.39 -9.60
CA PRO A 22 13.05 4.06 -9.08
C PRO A 22 14.20 4.73 -9.85
N ASN A 23 14.01 5.06 -11.12
CA ASN A 23 15.00 5.81 -11.92
C ASN A 23 15.19 7.25 -11.43
N GLU A 24 14.22 7.79 -10.70
CA GLU A 24 14.25 9.10 -10.06
C GLU A 24 14.48 8.98 -8.54
N TYR A 25 14.84 7.78 -8.05
CA TYR A 25 14.99 7.47 -6.63
C TYR A 25 13.73 7.65 -5.78
N HIS A 26 12.55 7.65 -6.40
CA HIS A 26 11.27 7.72 -5.72
C HIS A 26 10.71 6.31 -5.49
N TYR A 27 10.75 5.86 -4.23
CA TYR A 27 10.17 4.62 -3.76
C TYR A 27 9.79 4.73 -2.27
N PRO A 28 8.94 3.85 -1.72
CA PRO A 28 8.48 3.95 -0.34
C PRO A 28 9.64 3.88 0.65
N MET A 29 9.67 4.82 1.59
CA MET A 29 10.66 4.88 2.66
C MET A 29 9.97 4.99 4.03
N PRO A 30 10.48 4.34 5.09
CA PRO A 30 9.90 4.46 6.44
C PRO A 30 9.78 5.91 6.90
N LEU A 31 10.80 6.73 6.60
CA LEU A 31 10.80 8.15 6.95
C LEU A 31 9.63 8.92 6.33
N THR A 32 9.26 8.61 5.08
CA THR A 32 8.15 9.28 4.39
C THR A 32 6.78 8.73 4.75
N ALA A 33 6.73 7.51 5.31
CA ALA A 33 5.50 6.88 5.77
C ALA A 33 5.14 7.23 7.22
N ASN A 34 6.09 7.72 8.01
CA ASN A 34 5.86 8.12 9.40
C ASN A 34 4.75 9.17 9.49
N GLU A 35 3.85 8.99 10.46
CA GLU A 35 2.68 9.85 10.71
C GLU A 35 1.68 9.96 9.55
N ARG A 36 1.70 8.98 8.63
CA ARG A 36 0.75 8.87 7.53
C ARG A 36 -0.20 7.71 7.76
N ASP A 37 -1.44 7.87 7.28
CA ASP A 37 -2.48 6.84 7.38
C ASP A 37 -2.51 5.92 6.15
N GLU A 38 -1.83 6.33 5.08
CA GLU A 38 -1.72 5.58 3.83
C GLU A 38 -0.70 4.44 3.89
N VAL A 39 -0.88 3.46 3.01
CA VAL A 39 0.10 2.41 2.73
C VAL A 39 0.82 2.74 1.43
N PHE A 40 2.13 2.87 1.47
CA PHE A 40 2.95 3.20 0.31
C PHE A 40 3.51 1.93 -0.33
N VAL A 41 3.34 1.80 -1.65
CA VAL A 41 3.80 0.64 -2.41
C VAL A 41 4.66 1.07 -3.59
N GLY A 42 5.75 0.35 -3.85
CA GLY A 42 6.66 0.63 -4.96
C GLY A 42 7.60 -0.52 -5.25
N ARG A 43 8.62 -0.26 -6.08
CA ARG A 43 9.56 -1.27 -6.58
C ARG A 43 8.84 -2.46 -7.24
N ILE A 44 7.71 -2.19 -7.88
CA ILE A 44 6.79 -3.19 -8.43
C ILE A 44 7.39 -3.75 -9.72
N ARG A 45 7.66 -5.05 -9.76
CA ARG A 45 8.30 -5.71 -10.91
C ARG A 45 7.88 -7.17 -11.02
N ASN A 46 7.89 -7.70 -12.23
CA ASN A 46 7.71 -9.13 -12.43
C ASN A 46 8.87 -9.88 -11.76
N ASP A 47 8.58 -11.04 -11.20
CA ASP A 47 9.63 -11.95 -10.78
C ASP A 47 10.42 -12.47 -11.99
N LEU A 48 11.71 -12.74 -11.77
CA LEU A 48 12.61 -13.21 -12.84
C LEU A 48 12.59 -14.73 -13.00
N SER A 49 12.10 -15.46 -11.99
CA SER A 49 12.15 -16.93 -11.91
C SER A 49 10.79 -17.59 -12.08
N LEU A 50 9.71 -16.94 -11.63
CA LEU A 50 8.36 -17.50 -11.63
C LEU A 50 7.40 -16.67 -12.49
N PRO A 51 6.93 -17.23 -13.64
CA PRO A 51 5.94 -16.56 -14.47
C PRO A 51 4.67 -16.23 -13.68
N GLY A 52 4.24 -14.96 -13.77
CA GLY A 52 3.04 -14.47 -13.08
C GLY A 52 3.25 -14.03 -11.64
N ALA A 53 4.44 -14.20 -11.06
CA ALA A 53 4.77 -13.63 -9.75
C ALA A 53 5.24 -12.16 -9.86
N VAL A 54 4.95 -11.38 -8.82
CA VAL A 54 5.29 -9.95 -8.74
C VAL A 54 5.94 -9.66 -7.40
N ASN A 55 7.06 -8.95 -7.44
CA ASN A 55 7.75 -8.45 -6.25
C ASN A 55 7.41 -6.98 -6.03
N MET A 56 7.24 -6.58 -4.77
CA MET A 56 6.98 -5.19 -4.39
C MET A 56 7.58 -4.86 -3.02
N TRP A 57 7.67 -3.57 -2.73
CA TRP A 57 8.11 -3.01 -1.46
C TRP A 57 6.96 -2.20 -0.85
N VAL A 58 6.59 -2.52 0.39
CA VAL A 58 5.41 -1.96 1.07
C VAL A 58 5.84 -1.36 2.39
N VAL A 59 5.42 -0.11 2.63
CA VAL A 59 5.79 0.65 3.83
C VAL A 59 4.57 1.39 4.35
N ALA A 60 4.35 1.33 5.66
CA ALA A 60 3.32 2.08 6.36
C ALA A 60 3.81 2.43 7.78
N ASP A 61 3.17 3.43 8.41
CA ASP A 61 3.35 3.69 9.82
C ASP A 61 2.72 2.57 10.66
N ASN A 62 3.53 1.94 11.52
CA ASN A 62 3.12 0.80 12.32
C ASN A 62 2.25 1.18 13.53
N LEU A 63 2.32 2.42 14.03
CA LEU A 63 1.48 2.90 15.13
C LEU A 63 0.12 3.40 14.62
N ARG A 64 0.07 3.94 13.40
CA ARG A 64 -1.17 4.39 12.76
C ARG A 64 -1.85 3.28 11.99
N LYS A 65 -1.52 3.09 10.71
CA LYS A 65 -2.16 2.08 9.87
C LYS A 65 -1.93 0.66 10.39
N GLY A 66 -0.83 0.42 11.10
CA GLY A 66 -0.58 -0.85 11.79
C GLY A 66 -1.37 -1.06 13.10
N ALA A 67 -1.96 -0.01 13.68
CA ALA A 67 -2.72 -0.12 14.93
C ALA A 67 -3.89 0.88 15.02
N ALA A 68 -3.64 2.14 15.41
CA ALA A 68 -4.67 3.09 15.82
C ALA A 68 -5.65 3.43 14.69
N THR A 69 -5.15 3.85 13.53
CA THR A 69 -5.99 4.24 12.38
C THR A 69 -6.79 3.05 11.86
N ASN A 70 -6.20 1.85 11.85
CA ASN A 70 -6.93 0.65 11.43
C ASN A 70 -8.08 0.30 12.39
N ALA A 71 -7.88 0.46 13.70
CA ALA A 71 -8.94 0.26 14.68
C ALA A 71 -10.10 1.24 14.49
N VAL A 72 -9.81 2.52 14.26
CA VAL A 72 -10.82 3.55 13.98
C VAL A 72 -11.57 3.24 12.68
N GLN A 73 -10.87 2.88 11.60
CA GLN A 73 -11.49 2.53 10.31
C GLN A 73 -12.42 1.31 10.41
N ILE A 74 -12.06 0.31 11.22
CA ILE A 74 -12.96 -0.82 11.51
C ILE A 74 -14.20 -0.33 12.24
N ALA A 75 -14.06 0.52 13.26
CA ALA A 75 -15.21 1.06 13.99
C ALA A 75 -16.12 1.90 13.07
N GLU A 76 -15.55 2.77 12.23
CA GLU A 76 -16.28 3.56 11.22
C GLU A 76 -17.05 2.65 10.25
N TYR A 77 -16.41 1.58 9.77
CA TYR A 77 -17.05 0.59 8.91
C TYR A 77 -18.23 -0.11 9.59
N LEU A 78 -18.08 -0.51 10.86
CA LEU A 78 -19.16 -1.15 11.62
C LEU A 78 -20.36 -0.22 11.76
N ILE A 79 -20.12 1.06 12.10
CA ILE A 79 -21.17 2.08 12.21
C ILE A 79 -21.84 2.33 10.86
N SER A 80 -21.06 2.51 9.79
CA SER A 80 -21.61 2.81 8.45
C SER A 80 -22.47 1.68 7.90
N ASN A 81 -22.17 0.43 8.29
CA ASN A 81 -22.90 -0.76 7.87
C ASN A 81 -23.95 -1.23 8.90
N LYS A 82 -24.16 -0.47 9.98
CA LYS A 82 -25.12 -0.80 11.06
C LYS A 82 -24.89 -2.19 11.66
N LEU A 83 -23.62 -2.56 11.81
CA LEU A 83 -23.21 -3.82 12.44
C LEU A 83 -23.06 -3.68 13.97
N ILE A 84 -23.10 -2.44 14.46
CA ILE A 84 -23.23 -2.03 15.86
C ILE A 84 -24.13 -0.79 15.94
#